data_AF-A0A2N7QRI3-F1
#
_entry.id   AF-A0A2N7QRI3-F1
#
_cell.length_a   1.000
_cell.length_b   1.000
_cell.length_c   1.000
_cell.angle_alpha   90.00
_cell.angle_beta   90.00
_cell.angle_gamma   90.00
#
_symmetry.space_group_name_H-M   'P 1'
#
loop_
_entity.id
_entity.type
_entity.pdbx_description
1 polymer ?
#
loop_
_entity_poly.entity_id
_entity_poly.type
_entity_poly.pdbx_seq_one_letter_code
_entity_poly.pdbx_strand_id
1 'polypeptide(L)'
;MSNQTSMKDMSSTRHTAQISARWYWQGAFRREVLEVGMPMPLAQMINIHQVQTTGIMRGALMDETTGCIELRDVGEGKAAARDRVLGAARMLRFLAHTGMRPATEVEIDRAYTALDGTPGHNRVIAAAWAHVDSGAWVAAITSAEPSSGARATWCRRNGIAYLPPDWVNAWGPRAVALPHLMCSDEATAAVLAAAIGRIDAAGPLVWSGRSVAGSVTTPKGRTLMRADAPSPAQILPMEQHLALASTLNALIASSPTSMITWALQDIRAELGRWFAAEHPDHAEVYSAAAGPIHDRAAQLQAIGQAVEILIRGYDRSAPRDAMVTALRKVRARLVASMAPAQTAASPTITTETEPAMRRLFHGRNSSLATVAGGPMW
;
A
#
# COMPACT_ATOMS: atom_id res chain seq x y z
N MET A 1 -6.26 32.10 -14.24
CA MET A 1 -7.64 32.19 -13.72
C MET A 1 -7.89 30.95 -12.88
N SER A 2 -7.62 31.05 -11.57
CA SER A 2 -7.70 29.92 -10.64
C SER A 2 -9.15 29.71 -10.20
N ASN A 3 -9.70 28.52 -10.45
CA ASN A 3 -10.95 28.05 -9.86
C ASN A 3 -10.72 27.75 -8.37
N GLN A 4 -10.61 28.79 -7.55
CA GLN A 4 -10.96 28.68 -6.13
C GLN A 4 -12.48 28.74 -6.04
N THR A 5 -13.13 27.64 -6.44
CA THR A 5 -14.53 27.43 -6.09
C THR A 5 -14.58 27.38 -4.55
N SER A 6 -15.22 28.39 -3.98
CA SER A 6 -15.38 28.57 -2.54
C SER A 6 -15.94 27.29 -1.92
N MET A 7 -15.12 26.57 -1.12
CA MET A 7 -15.53 25.41 -0.32
C MET A 7 -16.68 25.72 0.68
N LYS A 8 -17.09 26.98 0.81
CA LYS A 8 -18.16 27.42 1.72
C LYS A 8 -19.56 26.97 1.30
N ASP A 9 -19.81 26.65 0.02
CA ASP A 9 -21.14 26.26 -0.48
C ASP A 9 -21.31 24.74 -0.76
N MET A 10 -20.33 23.89 -0.45
CA MET A 10 -20.48 22.42 -0.53
C MET A 10 -21.21 21.82 0.69
N SER A 11 -21.94 22.62 1.46
CA SER A 11 -22.71 22.13 2.60
C SER A 11 -24.03 21.50 2.15
N SER A 12 -24.05 20.20 1.88
CA SER A 12 -25.06 19.30 2.49
C SER A 12 -24.88 17.82 2.13
N THR A 13 -24.22 17.49 1.02
CA THR A 13 -24.05 16.08 0.65
C THR A 13 -22.88 15.47 1.43
N ARG A 14 -23.16 14.92 2.60
CA ARG A 14 -22.20 14.05 3.30
C ARG A 14 -22.12 12.71 2.56
N HIS A 15 -20.93 12.36 2.11
CA HIS A 15 -20.65 11.04 1.56
C HIS A 15 -20.20 10.11 2.69
N THR A 16 -20.38 8.81 2.52
CA THR A 16 -19.93 7.80 3.49
C THR A 16 -19.05 6.80 2.76
N ALA A 17 -17.87 6.52 3.33
CA ALA A 17 -17.05 5.38 2.95
C ALA A 17 -17.22 4.27 4.00
N GLN A 18 -17.35 3.02 3.55
CA GLN A 18 -17.36 1.87 4.44
C GLN A 18 -15.99 1.21 4.40
N ILE A 19 -15.33 1.06 5.55
CA ILE A 19 -14.05 0.37 5.68
C ILE A 19 -14.29 -0.92 6.44
N SER A 20 -13.74 -2.03 5.94
CA SER A 20 -13.86 -3.32 6.60
C SER A 20 -12.57 -4.11 6.62
N ALA A 21 -12.44 -5.00 7.61
CA ALA A 21 -11.27 -5.84 7.83
C ALA A 21 -11.74 -7.22 8.31
N ARG A 22 -11.27 -8.29 7.64
CA ARG A 22 -11.56 -9.68 8.03
C ARG A 22 -10.57 -10.18 9.07
N TRP A 23 -11.03 -10.99 10.00
CA TRP A 23 -10.19 -11.75 10.94
C TRP A 23 -10.77 -13.14 11.14
N TYR A 24 -9.95 -14.09 11.58
CA TYR A 24 -10.34 -15.47 11.80
C TYR A 24 -10.43 -15.79 13.30
N TRP A 25 -11.44 -16.56 13.69
CA TRP A 25 -11.63 -16.99 15.07
C TRP A 25 -12.47 -18.27 15.13
N GLN A 26 -11.96 -19.29 15.82
CA GLN A 26 -12.66 -20.55 16.08
C GLN A 26 -13.31 -21.15 14.81
N GLY A 27 -12.55 -21.35 13.75
CA GLY A 27 -13.08 -21.98 12.54
C GLY A 27 -13.83 -21.04 11.59
N ALA A 28 -14.05 -19.77 11.95
CA ALA A 28 -14.93 -18.89 11.20
C ALA A 28 -14.33 -17.50 10.96
N PHE A 29 -14.58 -16.97 9.76
CA PHE A 29 -14.30 -15.57 9.47
C PHE A 29 -15.32 -14.63 10.14
N ARG A 30 -14.77 -13.54 10.63
CA ARG A 30 -15.48 -12.39 11.19
C ARG A 30 -14.98 -11.14 10.50
N ARG A 31 -15.76 -10.07 10.56
CA ARG A 31 -15.41 -8.80 9.93
C ARG A 31 -15.75 -7.65 10.83
N GLU A 32 -14.80 -6.73 10.96
CA GLU A 32 -15.00 -5.45 11.60
C GLU A 32 -15.30 -4.42 10.51
N VAL A 33 -16.37 -3.64 10.68
CA VAL A 33 -16.85 -2.65 9.69
C VAL A 33 -17.00 -1.30 10.38
N LEU A 34 -16.47 -0.25 9.76
CA LEU A 34 -16.59 1.14 10.20
C LEU A 34 -17.07 2.01 9.04
N GLU A 35 -18.01 2.91 9.32
CA GLU A 35 -18.46 3.92 8.37
C GLU A 35 -17.77 5.25 8.70
N VAL A 36 -17.26 5.92 7.67
CA VAL A 36 -16.49 7.16 7.79
C VAL A 36 -17.14 8.22 6.92
N GLY A 37 -17.48 9.36 7.52
CA GLY A 37 -17.98 10.51 6.78
C GLY A 37 -16.88 11.14 5.92
N MET A 38 -17.18 11.43 4.66
CA MET A 38 -16.26 11.93 3.66
C MET A 38 -16.77 13.24 3.04
N PRO A 39 -15.88 14.19 2.73
CA PRO A 39 -16.28 15.45 2.11
C PRO A 39 -16.68 15.31 0.63
N MET A 40 -16.35 14.19 -0.01
CA MET A 40 -16.65 13.87 -1.40
C MET A 40 -16.69 12.35 -1.62
N PRO A 41 -17.19 11.85 -2.77
CA PRO A 41 -17.20 10.43 -3.08
C PRO A 41 -15.80 9.82 -3.02
N LEU A 42 -15.69 8.59 -2.48
CA LEU A 42 -14.41 7.92 -2.30
C LEU A 42 -13.60 7.81 -3.60
N ALA A 43 -14.26 7.51 -4.72
CA ALA A 43 -13.65 7.39 -6.04
C ALA A 43 -13.04 8.70 -6.57
N GLN A 44 -13.43 9.87 -6.03
CA GLN A 44 -12.82 11.15 -6.38
C GLN A 44 -11.55 11.44 -5.57
N MET A 45 -11.39 10.77 -4.41
CA MET A 45 -10.21 10.96 -3.56
C MET A 45 -9.10 9.97 -3.86
N ILE A 46 -9.48 8.71 -4.11
CA ILE A 46 -8.55 7.60 -4.32
C ILE A 46 -9.09 6.65 -5.37
N ASN A 47 -8.19 6.01 -6.12
CA ASN A 47 -8.54 4.93 -7.03
C ASN A 47 -8.06 3.56 -6.50
N ILE A 48 -8.59 2.48 -7.09
CA ILE A 48 -8.25 1.11 -6.66
C ILE A 48 -6.74 0.79 -6.74
N HIS A 49 -6.04 1.33 -7.73
CA HIS A 49 -4.60 1.07 -7.89
C HIS A 49 -3.77 1.74 -6.80
N GLN A 50 -4.16 2.94 -6.39
CA GLN A 50 -3.49 3.71 -5.33
C GLN A 50 -3.63 3.04 -3.96
N VAL A 51 -4.83 2.57 -3.62
CA VAL A 51 -5.02 1.82 -2.36
C VAL A 51 -4.25 0.50 -2.39
N GLN A 52 -4.01 -0.10 -3.55
CA GLN A 52 -3.27 -1.36 -3.64
C GLN A 52 -1.76 -1.21 -3.43
N THR A 53 -1.19 -0.02 -3.57
CA THR A 53 0.27 0.17 -3.66
C THR A 53 0.94 0.54 -2.33
N THR A 54 0.31 1.34 -1.46
CA THR A 54 1.03 1.97 -0.34
C THR A 54 0.24 2.13 0.97
N GLY A 55 0.96 2.15 2.09
CA GLY A 55 0.44 2.43 3.42
C GLY A 55 -0.49 1.37 4.01
N ILE A 56 -1.33 1.79 4.96
CA ILE A 56 -2.23 0.92 5.72
C ILE A 56 -3.37 0.31 4.89
N MET A 57 -3.66 0.90 3.73
CA MET A 57 -4.67 0.39 2.79
C MET A 57 -4.06 -0.52 1.72
N ARG A 58 -2.73 -0.74 1.73
CA ARG A 58 -2.05 -1.58 0.73
C ARG A 58 -2.72 -2.95 0.59
N GLY A 59 -2.93 -3.38 -0.65
CA GLY A 59 -3.61 -4.63 -0.97
C GLY A 59 -5.13 -4.60 -0.74
N ALA A 60 -5.69 -3.50 -0.25
CA ALA A 60 -7.12 -3.39 -0.06
C ALA A 60 -7.89 -3.53 -1.37
N LEU A 61 -9.12 -3.99 -1.23
CA LEU A 61 -10.12 -3.88 -2.26
C LEU A 61 -10.90 -2.62 -2.10
N MET A 62 -11.29 -2.07 -3.24
CA MET A 62 -12.15 -0.92 -3.29
C MET A 62 -13.25 -1.17 -4.32
N ASP A 63 -14.47 -0.89 -3.91
CA ASP A 63 -15.56 -0.68 -4.84
C ASP A 63 -15.89 0.81 -4.91
N GLU A 64 -15.56 1.39 -6.05
CA GLU A 64 -15.77 2.80 -6.37
C GLU A 64 -17.26 3.17 -6.40
N THR A 65 -18.15 2.22 -6.74
CA THR A 65 -19.59 2.48 -6.86
C THR A 65 -20.26 2.57 -5.49
N THR A 66 -19.89 1.69 -4.56
CA THR A 66 -20.46 1.67 -3.20
C THR A 66 -19.63 2.45 -2.17
N GLY A 67 -18.43 2.90 -2.52
CA GLY A 67 -17.53 3.56 -1.57
C GLY A 67 -17.00 2.62 -0.48
N CYS A 68 -16.93 1.32 -0.77
CA CYS A 68 -16.47 0.30 0.17
C CYS A 68 -14.97 0.00 -0.01
N ILE A 69 -14.24 -0.07 1.09
CA ILE A 69 -12.86 -0.54 1.19
C ILE A 69 -12.83 -1.81 2.05
N GLU A 70 -12.20 -2.87 1.55
CA GLU A 70 -11.94 -4.09 2.31
C GLU A 70 -10.43 -4.30 2.43
N LEU A 71 -9.93 -4.14 3.66
CA LEU A 71 -8.54 -4.33 4.02
C LEU A 71 -8.22 -5.82 4.04
N ARG A 72 -7.19 -6.20 3.30
CA ARG A 72 -6.64 -7.57 3.30
C ARG A 72 -5.58 -7.72 4.40
N ASP A 73 -5.33 -8.98 4.75
CA ASP A 73 -4.28 -9.41 5.68
C ASP A 73 -4.34 -8.70 7.02
N VAL A 74 -5.44 -8.95 7.70
CA VAL A 74 -5.61 -8.47 9.06
C VAL A 74 -5.29 -9.63 9.96
N GLY A 75 -4.27 -9.41 10.80
CA GLY A 75 -3.72 -10.44 11.68
C GLY A 75 -4.76 -11.09 12.58
N GLU A 76 -4.30 -12.09 13.32
CA GLU A 76 -5.16 -13.01 14.04
C GLU A 76 -5.84 -12.34 15.24
N GLY A 77 -7.00 -11.75 14.98
CA GLY A 77 -7.92 -11.33 16.04
C GLY A 77 -8.66 -10.03 15.79
N LYS A 78 -9.74 -9.89 16.56
CA LYS A 78 -10.65 -8.75 16.53
C LYS A 78 -9.96 -7.40 16.74
N ALA A 79 -9.03 -7.32 17.70
CA ALA A 79 -8.34 -6.08 18.02
C ALA A 79 -7.48 -5.59 16.85
N ALA A 80 -6.71 -6.49 16.23
CA ALA A 80 -5.91 -6.17 15.05
C ALA A 80 -6.79 -5.72 13.87
N ALA A 81 -7.95 -6.36 13.68
CA ALA A 81 -8.95 -5.92 12.70
C ALA A 81 -9.43 -4.50 12.92
N ARG A 82 -9.82 -4.17 14.15
CA ARG A 82 -10.24 -2.81 14.51
C ARG A 82 -9.14 -1.79 14.33
N ASP A 83 -7.92 -2.11 14.75
CA ASP A 83 -6.76 -1.22 14.63
C ASP A 83 -6.46 -0.90 13.16
N ARG A 84 -6.55 -1.89 12.26
CA ARG A 84 -6.32 -1.69 10.83
C ARG A 84 -7.42 -0.85 10.19
N VAL A 85 -8.69 -1.10 10.55
CA VAL A 85 -9.83 -0.27 10.09
C VAL A 85 -9.69 1.17 10.56
N LEU A 86 -9.34 1.40 11.83
CA LEU A 86 -9.10 2.73 12.37
C LEU A 86 -7.92 3.41 11.69
N GLY A 87 -6.85 2.69 11.41
CA GLY A 87 -5.70 3.20 10.64
C GLY A 87 -6.09 3.66 9.24
N ALA A 88 -6.87 2.86 8.52
CA ALA A 88 -7.41 3.26 7.21
C ALA A 88 -8.37 4.45 7.31
N ALA A 89 -9.21 4.54 8.35
CA ALA A 89 -10.08 5.70 8.58
C ALA A 89 -9.27 6.98 8.83
N ARG A 90 -8.17 6.91 9.59
CA ARG A 90 -7.25 8.04 9.79
C ARG A 90 -6.59 8.46 8.48
N MET A 91 -6.18 7.50 7.65
CA MET A 91 -5.67 7.78 6.32
C MET A 91 -6.71 8.51 5.46
N LEU A 92 -7.97 8.06 5.42
CA LEU A 92 -9.01 8.75 4.64
C LEU A 92 -9.25 10.18 5.14
N ARG A 93 -9.26 10.40 6.47
CA ARG A 93 -9.32 11.75 7.03
C ARG A 93 -8.10 12.57 6.62
N PHE A 94 -6.91 12.00 6.64
CA PHE A 94 -5.68 12.66 6.20
C PHE A 94 -5.79 13.13 4.74
N LEU A 95 -6.20 12.25 3.83
CA LEU A 95 -6.38 12.59 2.41
C LEU A 95 -7.44 13.69 2.25
N ALA A 96 -8.55 13.60 2.99
CA ALA A 96 -9.61 14.61 2.97
C ALA A 96 -9.13 16.01 3.41
N HIS A 97 -8.23 16.10 4.40
CA HIS A 97 -7.77 17.38 4.94
C HIS A 97 -6.58 17.98 4.19
N THR A 98 -5.83 17.15 3.46
CA THR A 98 -4.62 17.55 2.72
C THR A 98 -4.86 17.73 1.23
N GLY A 99 -5.91 17.12 0.67
CA GLY A 99 -6.10 17.04 -0.79
C GLY A 99 -5.08 16.13 -1.49
N MET A 100 -4.26 15.39 -0.73
CA MET A 100 -3.31 14.44 -1.30
C MET A 100 -3.99 13.13 -1.67
N ARG A 101 -3.30 12.36 -2.52
CA ARG A 101 -3.66 10.99 -2.86
C ARG A 101 -2.52 10.03 -2.54
N PRO A 102 -2.77 8.72 -2.34
CA PRO A 102 -1.69 7.75 -2.25
C PRO A 102 -0.82 7.82 -3.52
N ALA A 103 0.50 7.70 -3.32
CA ALA A 103 1.46 7.76 -4.40
C ALA A 103 1.35 6.50 -5.30
N THR A 104 1.57 6.70 -6.60
CA THR A 104 1.78 5.63 -7.57
C THR A 104 3.17 4.99 -7.38
N GLU A 105 3.42 3.85 -8.02
CA GLU A 105 4.72 3.17 -7.96
C GLU A 105 5.87 4.07 -8.45
N VAL A 106 5.66 4.79 -9.56
CA VAL A 106 6.65 5.73 -10.10
C VAL A 106 6.95 6.88 -9.12
N GLU A 107 5.95 7.37 -8.41
CA GLU A 107 6.13 8.43 -7.41
C GLU A 107 6.81 7.92 -6.14
N ILE A 108 6.53 6.67 -5.75
CA ILE A 108 7.22 5.98 -4.66
C ILE A 108 8.70 5.79 -5.01
N ASP A 109 9.00 5.33 -6.23
CA ASP A 109 10.38 5.17 -6.69
C ASP A 109 11.12 6.50 -6.73
N ARG A 110 10.46 7.58 -7.18
CA ARG A 110 11.01 8.93 -7.12
C ARG A 110 11.33 9.36 -5.68
N ALA A 111 10.42 9.13 -4.74
CA ALA A 111 10.66 9.41 -3.34
C ALA A 111 11.83 8.57 -2.80
N TYR A 112 11.92 7.29 -3.16
CA TYR A 112 13.05 6.44 -2.79
C TYR A 112 14.38 6.96 -3.30
N THR A 113 14.46 7.35 -4.57
CA THR A 113 15.68 7.93 -5.14
C THR A 113 16.06 9.22 -4.43
N ALA A 114 15.08 10.10 -4.16
CA ALA A 114 15.33 11.35 -3.45
C ALA A 114 15.78 11.14 -2.00
N LEU A 115 15.41 10.02 -1.38
CA LEU A 115 15.70 9.68 0.01
C LEU A 115 16.90 8.73 0.17
N ASP A 116 17.58 8.37 -0.92
CA ASP A 116 18.76 7.51 -0.85
C ASP A 116 19.90 8.20 -0.08
N GLY A 117 20.52 7.46 0.85
CA GLY A 117 21.54 8.01 1.75
C GLY A 117 21.01 8.79 2.96
N THR A 118 19.69 8.82 3.21
CA THR A 118 19.12 9.41 4.43
C THR A 118 19.64 8.71 5.70
N PRO A 119 20.15 9.44 6.72
CA PRO A 119 20.62 8.84 7.97
C PRO A 119 19.55 8.03 8.72
N GLY A 120 19.94 6.83 9.17
CA GLY A 120 19.06 5.90 9.89
C GLY A 120 17.92 5.33 9.02
N HIS A 121 18.01 5.47 7.69
CA HIS A 121 17.03 4.91 6.77
C HIS A 121 17.38 3.46 6.47
N ASN A 122 16.67 2.51 7.09
CA ASN A 122 16.40 1.25 6.40
C ASN A 122 15.40 1.57 5.28
N ARG A 123 15.52 0.96 4.11
CA ARG A 123 14.80 1.33 2.87
C ARG A 123 13.27 1.12 2.90
N VAL A 124 12.59 1.34 4.01
CA VAL A 124 11.15 1.15 4.16
C VAL A 124 10.47 2.51 4.26
N ILE A 125 10.01 3.03 3.13
CA ILE A 125 8.97 4.05 3.11
C ILE A 125 7.68 3.34 3.56
N ALA A 126 7.20 3.73 4.74
CA ALA A 126 6.00 3.13 5.34
C ALA A 126 4.74 3.52 4.57
N ALA A 127 4.70 4.74 4.05
CA ALA A 127 3.66 5.24 3.16
C ALA A 127 4.16 6.44 2.35
N ALA A 128 3.54 6.68 1.19
CA ALA A 128 3.85 7.84 0.36
C ALA A 128 2.58 8.41 -0.28
N TRP A 129 2.59 9.71 -0.50
CA TRP A 129 1.51 10.48 -1.10
C TRP A 129 2.04 11.45 -2.12
N ALA A 130 1.14 11.85 -3.03
CA ALA A 130 1.40 12.90 -4.00
C ALA A 130 0.27 13.94 -3.93
N HIS A 131 0.64 15.20 -4.08
CA HIS A 131 -0.30 16.27 -4.31
C HIS A 131 -0.80 16.20 -5.76
N VAL A 132 -2.12 16.23 -5.96
CA VAL A 132 -2.73 15.97 -7.27
C VAL A 132 -2.27 16.98 -8.33
N ASP A 133 -2.17 18.26 -7.95
CA ASP A 133 -1.91 19.34 -8.93
C ASP A 133 -0.43 19.63 -9.17
N SER A 134 0.41 19.55 -8.13
CA SER A 134 1.81 19.99 -8.20
C SER A 134 2.78 18.85 -8.48
N GLY A 135 2.35 17.59 -8.30
CA GLY A 135 3.24 16.44 -8.33
C GLY A 135 4.25 16.40 -7.17
N ALA A 136 4.10 17.28 -6.18
CA ALA A 136 4.86 17.24 -4.95
C ALA A 136 4.62 15.93 -4.22
N TRP A 137 5.65 15.36 -3.61
CA TRP A 137 5.57 14.07 -2.93
C TRP A 137 5.83 14.22 -1.44
N VAL A 138 5.20 13.34 -0.68
CA VAL A 138 5.40 13.17 0.76
C VAL A 138 5.68 11.71 1.04
N ALA A 139 6.73 11.42 1.79
CA ALA A 139 7.06 10.08 2.25
C ALA A 139 7.07 10.03 3.78
N ALA A 140 6.44 9.01 4.34
CA ALA A 140 6.55 8.65 5.75
C ALA A 140 7.63 7.57 5.91
N ILE A 141 8.64 7.85 6.71
CA ILE A 141 9.70 6.91 7.05
C ILE A 141 9.60 6.55 8.53
N THR A 142 9.59 5.26 8.82
CA THR A 142 9.70 4.74 10.19
C THR A 142 11.15 4.37 10.48
N SER A 143 11.68 4.86 11.60
CA SER A 143 13.03 4.56 12.09
C SER A 143 12.92 4.09 13.53
N ALA A 144 13.61 2.99 13.87
CA ALA A 144 13.73 2.55 15.26
C ALA A 144 14.65 3.49 16.06
N GLU A 145 15.59 4.15 15.38
CA GLU A 145 16.44 5.16 16.00
C GLU A 145 15.65 6.47 16.18
N PRO A 146 15.66 7.07 17.38
CA PRO A 146 15.12 8.41 17.61
C PRO A 146 15.72 9.38 16.61
N SER A 147 14.96 10.36 16.13
CA SER A 147 15.46 11.35 15.17
C SER A 147 16.72 12.02 15.67
N SER A 148 17.87 11.58 15.16
CA SER A 148 19.10 12.33 15.31
C SER A 148 18.95 13.63 14.52
N GLY A 149 19.47 14.74 15.06
CA GLY A 149 19.54 16.02 14.33
C GLY A 149 20.22 15.89 12.95
N ALA A 150 20.96 14.79 12.72
CA ALA A 150 21.53 14.40 11.45
C ALA A 150 20.49 14.28 10.33
N ARG A 151 19.29 13.73 10.60
CA ARG A 151 18.24 13.58 9.58
C ARG A 151 17.68 14.92 9.11
N ALA A 152 17.33 15.80 10.06
CA ALA A 152 16.87 17.15 9.74
C ALA A 152 17.95 17.95 8.98
N THR A 153 19.21 17.80 9.39
CA THR A 153 20.36 18.44 8.72
C THR A 153 20.56 17.90 7.30
N TRP A 154 20.43 16.58 7.11
CA TRP A 154 20.51 15.96 5.79
C TRP A 154 19.37 16.43 4.88
N CYS A 155 18.11 16.45 5.36
CA CYS A 155 16.97 16.88 4.56
C CYS A 155 17.16 18.33 4.07
N ARG A 156 17.56 19.24 4.97
CA ARG A 156 17.84 20.65 4.63
C ARG A 156 18.91 20.79 3.54
N ARG A 157 20.00 20.00 3.62
CA ARG A 157 21.08 20.05 2.61
C ARG A 157 20.64 19.53 1.25
N ASN A 158 19.65 18.65 1.20
CA ASN A 158 19.14 18.05 -0.04
C ASN A 158 17.84 18.72 -0.53
N GLY A 159 17.46 19.88 0.03
CA GLY A 159 16.25 20.59 -0.38
C GLY A 159 14.94 19.86 -0.04
N ILE A 160 14.98 18.93 0.92
CA ILE A 160 13.83 18.16 1.38
C ILE A 160 13.31 18.79 2.66
N ALA A 161 12.02 19.11 2.69
CA ALA A 161 11.40 19.63 3.91
C ALA A 161 11.12 18.46 4.87
N TYR A 162 11.47 18.66 6.14
CA TYR A 162 11.39 17.63 7.17
C TYR A 162 10.41 18.04 8.26
N LEU A 163 9.38 17.21 8.47
CA LEU A 163 8.38 17.39 9.51
C LEU A 163 8.49 16.24 10.50
N PRO A 164 9.13 16.46 11.67
CA PRO A 164 9.08 15.49 12.74
C PRO A 164 7.67 15.48 13.33
N PRO A 165 7.02 14.33 13.46
CA PRO A 165 5.73 14.27 14.12
C PRO A 165 5.91 14.41 15.64
N ASP A 166 5.01 15.15 16.28
CA ASP A 166 4.62 14.91 17.69
C ASP A 166 3.34 14.05 17.74
N TRP A 167 3.07 13.32 16.65
CA TRP A 167 1.77 12.73 16.36
C TRP A 167 1.71 11.30 16.86
N VAL A 168 1.48 11.18 18.17
CA VAL A 168 1.18 9.88 18.77
C VAL A 168 -0.12 9.34 18.13
N ASN A 169 -0.06 8.15 17.52
CA ASN A 169 -1.20 7.39 16.96
C ASN A 169 -1.78 7.82 15.60
N ALA A 170 -1.21 8.79 14.88
CA ALA A 170 -1.75 9.20 13.56
C ALA A 170 -1.86 8.03 12.56
N TRP A 171 -0.97 7.04 12.68
CA TRP A 171 -0.85 5.92 11.74
C TRP A 171 -1.28 4.55 12.31
N GLY A 172 -1.56 4.47 13.61
CA GLY A 172 -1.97 3.24 14.27
C GLY A 172 -1.67 3.28 15.78
N PRO A 173 -2.52 2.66 16.63
CA PRO A 173 -2.31 2.65 18.09
C PRO A 173 -1.11 1.79 18.54
N ARG A 174 -0.52 1.01 17.64
CA ARG A 174 0.62 0.10 17.88
C ARG A 174 1.87 0.44 17.06
N ALA A 175 1.87 1.58 16.35
CA ALA A 175 3.05 2.00 15.62
C ALA A 175 4.12 2.45 16.63
N VAL A 176 5.08 1.57 16.93
CA VAL A 176 6.17 1.81 17.89
C VAL A 176 7.13 2.90 17.38
N ALA A 177 7.14 3.17 16.06
CA ALA A 177 7.96 4.20 15.46
C ALA A 177 7.10 5.39 15.01
N LEU A 178 7.44 6.58 15.51
CA LEU A 178 6.89 7.85 15.01
C LEU A 178 7.32 8.05 13.54
N PRO A 179 6.39 8.30 12.61
CA PRO A 179 6.72 8.40 11.20
C PRO A 179 7.26 9.79 10.86
N HIS A 180 8.52 9.85 10.46
CA HIS A 180 9.14 11.07 9.97
C HIS A 180 8.60 11.41 8.58
N LEU A 181 7.98 12.57 8.43
CA LEU A 181 7.50 13.01 7.12
C LEU A 181 8.58 13.81 6.40
N MET A 182 8.82 13.43 5.15
CA MET A 182 9.72 14.12 4.24
C MET A 182 8.93 14.56 3.03
N CYS A 183 9.04 15.84 2.69
CA CYS A 183 8.32 16.45 1.58
C CYS A 183 9.31 16.95 0.54
N SER A 184 8.89 16.94 -0.72
CA SER A 184 9.69 17.50 -1.82
C SER A 184 10.05 18.97 -1.66
N ASP A 185 9.28 19.74 -0.89
CA ASP A 185 9.42 21.18 -0.72
C ASP A 185 8.72 21.71 0.54
N GLU A 186 9.08 22.92 0.94
CA GLU A 186 8.56 23.61 2.15
C GLU A 186 7.09 24.00 2.04
N ALA A 187 6.59 24.31 0.84
CA ALA A 187 5.19 24.68 0.65
C ALA A 187 4.27 23.48 0.95
N THR A 188 4.65 22.30 0.47
CA THR A 188 3.98 21.02 0.75
C THR A 188 4.04 20.71 2.24
N ALA A 189 5.18 20.93 2.89
CA ALA A 189 5.31 20.75 4.34
C ALA A 189 4.39 21.69 5.12
N ALA A 190 4.26 22.96 4.73
CA ALA A 190 3.38 23.91 5.39
C ALA A 190 1.89 23.51 5.28
N VAL A 191 1.44 23.10 4.09
CA VAL A 191 0.07 22.59 3.87
C VAL A 191 -0.20 21.37 4.74
N LEU A 192 0.77 20.47 4.82
CA LEU A 192 0.70 19.24 5.57
C LEU A 192 0.61 19.51 7.08
N ALA A 193 1.48 20.36 7.63
CA ALA A 193 1.45 20.77 9.03
C ALA A 193 0.09 21.39 9.42
N ALA A 194 -0.46 22.27 8.57
CA ALA A 194 -1.78 22.86 8.81
C ALA A 194 -2.92 21.83 8.76
N ALA A 195 -2.87 20.87 7.83
CA ALA A 195 -3.86 19.80 7.73
C ALA A 195 -3.82 18.89 8.96
N ILE A 196 -2.64 18.57 9.46
CA ILE A 196 -2.47 17.73 10.65
C ILE A 196 -2.99 18.45 11.90
N GLY A 197 -2.72 19.75 12.07
CA GLY A 197 -3.31 20.52 13.17
C GLY A 197 -4.84 20.45 13.20
N ARG A 198 -5.50 20.39 12.04
CA ARG A 198 -6.96 20.18 11.94
C ARG A 198 -7.37 18.76 12.33
N ILE A 199 -6.59 17.75 11.94
CA ILE A 199 -6.86 16.35 12.28
C ILE A 199 -6.76 16.14 13.80
N ASP A 200 -5.72 16.68 14.42
CA ASP A 200 -5.48 16.60 15.87
C ASP A 200 -6.56 17.33 16.66
N ALA A 201 -6.96 18.53 16.22
CA ALA A 201 -8.05 19.28 16.85
C ALA A 201 -9.40 18.54 16.82
N ALA A 202 -9.63 17.69 15.81
CA ALA A 202 -10.82 16.85 15.71
C ALA A 202 -10.75 15.58 16.59
N GLY A 203 -9.63 15.36 17.29
CA GLY A 203 -9.47 14.30 18.29
C GLY A 203 -9.24 12.90 17.72
N PRO A 204 -8.88 11.95 18.61
CA PRO A 204 -8.57 10.58 18.22
C PRO A 204 -9.81 9.86 17.68
N LEU A 205 -9.58 9.03 16.66
CA LEU A 205 -10.62 8.15 16.13
C LEU A 205 -10.84 6.98 17.08
N VAL A 206 -12.04 6.89 17.67
CA VAL A 206 -12.48 5.81 18.55
C VAL A 206 -13.29 4.80 17.74
N TRP A 207 -13.17 3.51 18.09
CA TRP A 207 -13.97 2.47 17.45
C TRP A 207 -15.47 2.66 17.75
N SER A 208 -16.24 2.99 16.70
CA SER A 208 -17.71 3.02 16.71
C SER A 208 -18.31 2.01 15.73
N GLY A 209 -17.48 1.14 15.16
CA GLY A 209 -17.88 0.15 14.17
C GLY A 209 -18.57 -1.07 14.75
N ARG A 210 -18.97 -1.98 13.86
CA ARG A 210 -19.68 -3.22 14.19
C ARG A 210 -18.91 -4.46 13.78
N SER A 211 -19.12 -5.55 14.51
CA SER A 211 -18.66 -6.89 14.14
C SER A 211 -19.77 -7.61 13.36
N VAL A 212 -19.45 -8.16 12.20
CA VAL A 212 -20.39 -8.89 11.34
C VAL A 212 -19.88 -10.32 11.15
N ALA A 213 -20.77 -11.30 11.24
CA ALA A 213 -20.47 -12.69 10.93
C ALA A 213 -20.46 -12.92 9.41
N GLY A 214 -19.53 -13.74 8.92
CA GLY A 214 -19.65 -14.37 7.61
C GLY A 214 -19.18 -13.54 6.40
N SER A 215 -18.95 -14.32 5.34
CA SER A 215 -18.57 -13.94 3.99
C SER A 215 -19.54 -12.90 3.42
N VAL A 216 -19.03 -11.72 3.09
CA VAL A 216 -19.71 -10.84 2.13
C VAL A 216 -18.96 -10.97 0.83
N THR A 217 -19.71 -11.37 -0.20
CA THR A 217 -19.35 -11.18 -1.60
C THR A 217 -18.86 -9.75 -1.79
N THR A 218 -17.63 -9.60 -2.26
CA THR A 218 -17.11 -8.28 -2.66
C THR A 218 -18.11 -7.63 -3.61
N PRO A 219 -18.25 -6.29 -3.62
CA PRO A 219 -19.26 -5.63 -4.43
C PRO A 219 -19.16 -5.90 -5.95
N LYS A 220 -18.05 -6.45 -6.44
CA LYS A 220 -17.85 -6.85 -7.86
C LYS A 220 -18.04 -8.35 -8.11
N GLY A 221 -18.54 -9.14 -7.16
CA GLY A 221 -18.59 -10.60 -7.28
C GLY A 221 -17.21 -11.25 -7.46
N ARG A 222 -16.13 -10.47 -7.31
CA ARG A 222 -14.76 -10.92 -7.47
C ARG A 222 -14.36 -11.57 -6.17
N THR A 223 -14.59 -12.87 -6.10
CA THR A 223 -14.10 -13.74 -5.02
C THR A 223 -12.58 -13.68 -5.03
N LEU A 224 -12.00 -12.84 -4.19
CA LEU A 224 -10.56 -12.81 -3.99
C LEU A 224 -10.24 -13.71 -2.83
N MET A 225 -9.59 -14.84 -3.18
CA MET A 225 -9.22 -15.92 -2.28
C MET A 225 -10.29 -16.12 -1.21
N ARG A 226 -11.37 -16.76 -1.69
CA ARG A 226 -12.58 -17.09 -0.95
C ARG A 226 -12.20 -17.49 0.48
N ALA A 227 -12.90 -16.99 1.49
CA ALA A 227 -12.83 -17.59 2.83
C ALA A 227 -12.99 -19.12 2.75
N ASP A 228 -13.78 -19.55 1.78
CA ASP A 228 -14.07 -20.93 1.38
C ASP A 228 -13.11 -21.46 0.28
N ALA A 229 -11.97 -20.80 0.04
CA ALA A 229 -11.01 -21.29 -0.93
C ALA A 229 -10.42 -22.55 -0.31
N PRO A 230 -10.61 -23.72 -0.95
CA PRO A 230 -10.21 -24.97 -0.35
C PRO A 230 -8.71 -24.91 -0.05
N SER A 231 -8.32 -25.28 1.16
CA SER A 231 -6.94 -25.66 1.43
C SER A 231 -6.66 -26.95 0.65
N PRO A 232 -5.38 -27.32 0.44
CA PRO A 232 -5.05 -28.68 0.06
C PRO A 232 -5.74 -29.69 1.00
N ALA A 233 -6.20 -30.83 0.46
CA ALA A 233 -6.86 -31.86 1.27
C ALA A 233 -5.87 -32.61 2.18
N GLN A 234 -4.61 -32.71 1.76
CA GLN A 234 -3.54 -33.27 2.56
C GLN A 234 -3.13 -32.29 3.66
N ILE A 235 -2.98 -32.79 4.88
CA ILE A 235 -2.46 -32.03 6.03
C ILE A 235 -0.94 -32.00 5.96
N LEU A 236 -0.35 -30.83 6.11
CA LEU A 236 1.08 -30.65 6.20
C LEU A 236 1.55 -30.92 7.64
N PRO A 237 2.57 -31.76 7.86
CA PRO A 237 3.09 -32.01 9.21
C PRO A 237 3.54 -30.72 9.92
N MET A 238 3.32 -30.66 11.25
CA MET A 238 3.66 -29.51 12.10
C MET A 238 5.11 -29.01 11.89
N GLU A 239 6.08 -29.93 11.82
CA GLU A 239 7.49 -29.60 11.59
C GLU A 239 7.73 -28.85 10.26
N GLN A 240 6.96 -29.20 9.22
CA GLN A 240 7.05 -28.55 7.92
C GLN A 240 6.40 -27.17 7.93
N HIS A 241 5.32 -26.97 8.68
CA HIS A 241 4.76 -25.63 8.93
C HIS A 241 5.74 -24.74 9.69
N LEU A 242 6.38 -25.26 10.74
CA LEU A 242 7.42 -24.54 11.49
C LEU A 242 8.58 -24.11 10.59
N ALA A 243 9.05 -25.02 9.73
CA ALA A 243 10.11 -24.73 8.75
C ALA A 243 9.69 -23.65 7.74
N LEU A 244 8.47 -23.74 7.19
CA LEU A 244 7.91 -22.73 6.29
C LEU A 244 7.77 -21.37 6.97
N ALA A 245 7.18 -21.33 8.17
CA ALA A 245 6.99 -20.11 8.94
C ALA A 245 8.32 -19.40 9.23
N SER A 246 9.30 -20.15 9.74
CA SER A 246 10.66 -19.64 10.00
C SER A 246 11.29 -19.07 8.74
N THR A 247 11.22 -19.80 7.63
CA THR A 247 11.80 -19.42 6.34
C THR A 247 11.14 -18.16 5.78
N LEU A 248 9.81 -18.08 5.79
CA LEU A 248 9.06 -16.91 5.30
C LEU A 248 9.30 -15.69 6.19
N ASN A 249 9.32 -15.84 7.51
CA ASN A 249 9.59 -14.74 8.43
C ASN A 249 11.00 -14.19 8.25
N ALA A 250 11.99 -15.07 8.05
CA ALA A 250 13.35 -14.66 7.74
C ALA A 250 13.41 -13.91 6.40
N LEU A 251 12.80 -14.45 5.33
CA LEU A 251 12.73 -13.79 4.01
C LEU A 251 12.04 -12.42 4.07
N ILE A 252 10.93 -12.29 4.80
CA ILE A 252 10.21 -11.02 5.01
C ILE A 252 11.13 -10.00 5.69
N ALA A 253 11.86 -10.40 6.73
CA ALA A 253 12.82 -9.54 7.41
C ALA A 253 14.03 -9.14 6.54
N SER A 254 14.33 -9.93 5.49
CA SER A 254 15.48 -9.75 4.61
C SER A 254 15.20 -8.95 3.34
N SER A 255 13.92 -8.78 3.01
CA SER A 255 13.50 -8.45 1.65
C SER A 255 13.86 -7.00 1.30
N PRO A 256 14.48 -6.76 0.13
CA PRO A 256 15.10 -5.48 -0.19
C PRO A 256 14.13 -4.45 -0.77
N THR A 257 13.00 -4.92 -1.29
CA THR A 257 11.97 -4.11 -1.91
C THR A 257 10.66 -4.44 -1.24
N SER A 258 9.83 -3.41 -1.05
CA SER A 258 8.52 -3.58 -0.46
C SER A 258 7.74 -4.67 -1.20
N MET A 259 7.74 -4.67 -2.53
CA MET A 259 6.99 -5.62 -3.35
C MET A 259 7.27 -7.11 -3.04
N ILE A 260 8.53 -7.48 -2.80
CA ILE A 260 8.91 -8.85 -2.41
C ILE A 260 8.38 -9.14 -1.00
N THR A 261 8.60 -8.22 -0.05
CA THR A 261 8.13 -8.36 1.34
C THR A 261 6.63 -8.62 1.40
N TRP A 262 5.82 -7.87 0.66
CA TRP A 262 4.37 -8.02 0.68
C TRP A 262 3.91 -9.32 0.03
N ALA A 263 4.48 -9.70 -1.11
CA ALA A 263 4.15 -10.99 -1.72
C ALA A 263 4.44 -12.17 -0.78
N LEU A 264 5.53 -12.09 0.00
CA LEU A 264 5.83 -13.08 1.03
C LEU A 264 4.86 -13.02 2.22
N GLN A 265 4.40 -11.83 2.62
CA GLN A 265 3.38 -11.69 3.66
C GLN A 265 2.03 -12.28 3.23
N ASP A 266 1.60 -12.08 1.99
CA ASP A 266 0.39 -12.70 1.44
C ASP A 266 0.49 -14.23 1.46
N ILE A 267 1.63 -14.76 1.01
CA ILE A 267 1.95 -16.21 1.06
C ILE A 267 1.90 -16.72 2.50
N ARG A 268 2.51 -15.98 3.44
CA ARG A 268 2.55 -16.34 4.85
C ARG A 268 1.15 -16.35 5.48
N ALA A 269 0.33 -15.34 5.21
CA ALA A 269 -1.02 -15.24 5.75
C ALA A 269 -1.90 -16.40 5.27
N GLU A 270 -1.80 -16.76 3.99
CA GLU A 270 -2.54 -17.89 3.43
C GLU A 270 -2.08 -19.24 3.99
N LEU A 271 -0.78 -19.43 4.20
CA LEU A 271 -0.27 -20.63 4.86
C LEU A 271 -0.65 -20.70 6.35
N GLY A 272 -0.71 -19.55 7.04
CA GLY A 272 -1.25 -19.46 8.39
C GLY A 272 -2.72 -19.86 8.45
N ARG A 273 -3.51 -19.49 7.44
CA ARG A 273 -4.91 -19.93 7.29
C ARG A 273 -5.01 -21.46 7.13
N TRP A 274 -4.19 -22.05 6.26
CA TRP A 274 -4.16 -23.51 6.07
C TRP A 274 -3.76 -24.20 7.38
N PHE A 275 -2.72 -23.71 8.05
CA PHE A 275 -2.28 -24.21 9.36
C PHE A 275 -3.40 -24.21 10.40
N ALA A 276 -4.13 -23.10 10.54
CA ALA A 276 -5.20 -22.98 11.52
C ALA A 276 -6.38 -23.94 11.23
N ALA A 277 -6.58 -24.34 9.97
CA ALA A 277 -7.57 -25.34 9.59
C ALA A 277 -7.08 -26.78 9.83
N GLU A 278 -5.79 -27.02 9.61
CA GLU A 278 -5.14 -28.32 9.71
C GLU A 278 -4.79 -28.71 11.16
N HIS A 279 -4.48 -27.72 12.01
CA HIS A 279 -3.95 -27.89 13.36
C HIS A 279 -4.69 -26.99 14.37
N PRO A 280 -6.01 -27.18 14.57
CA PRO A 280 -6.85 -26.26 15.35
C PRO A 280 -6.48 -26.16 16.84
N ASP A 281 -5.80 -27.17 17.38
CA ASP A 281 -5.40 -27.23 18.80
C ASP A 281 -4.04 -26.57 19.08
N HIS A 282 -3.35 -26.06 18.06
CA HIS A 282 -2.02 -25.47 18.19
C HIS A 282 -2.05 -23.95 18.10
N ALA A 283 -1.16 -23.30 18.88
CA ALA A 283 -0.95 -21.87 18.79
C ALA A 283 -0.34 -21.47 17.43
N GLU A 284 -0.52 -20.19 17.05
CA GLU A 284 -0.08 -19.64 15.77
C GLU A 284 1.44 -19.78 15.56
N VAL A 285 1.83 -20.56 14.55
CA VAL A 285 3.25 -20.80 14.20
C VAL A 285 3.81 -19.69 13.30
N TYR A 286 2.95 -19.03 12.51
CA TYR A 286 3.39 -18.06 11.48
C TYR A 286 3.68 -16.64 12.01
N SER A 287 3.40 -16.35 13.28
CA SER A 287 3.70 -15.05 13.91
C SER A 287 5.08 -14.95 14.57
N ALA A 288 5.81 -16.06 14.72
CA ALA A 288 7.13 -16.06 15.36
C ALA A 288 8.17 -15.27 14.55
N ALA A 289 8.85 -14.30 15.20
CA ALA A 289 9.91 -13.54 14.56
C ALA A 289 11.11 -14.42 14.19
N ALA A 290 11.76 -14.12 13.06
CA ALA A 290 12.99 -14.76 12.62
C ALA A 290 14.01 -13.71 12.18
N GLY A 291 15.30 -14.02 12.33
CA GLY A 291 16.38 -13.12 11.91
C GLY A 291 16.47 -12.99 10.38
N PRO A 292 16.96 -11.85 9.87
CA PRO A 292 17.12 -11.65 8.43
C PRO A 292 18.25 -12.52 7.84
N ILE A 293 18.04 -13.00 6.63
CA ILE A 293 18.97 -13.63 5.69
C ILE A 293 19.63 -12.52 4.85
N HIS A 294 20.87 -12.14 5.20
CA HIS A 294 21.55 -11.03 4.52
C HIS A 294 22.07 -11.39 3.12
N ASP A 295 22.40 -12.66 2.87
CA ASP A 295 22.96 -13.10 1.59
C ASP A 295 21.88 -13.42 0.54
N ARG A 296 22.11 -12.99 -0.69
CA ARG A 296 21.15 -13.17 -1.80
C ARG A 296 21.05 -14.62 -2.26
N ALA A 297 22.15 -15.35 -2.30
CA ALA A 297 22.12 -16.76 -2.67
C ALA A 297 21.35 -17.57 -1.62
N ALA A 298 21.56 -17.28 -0.34
CA ALA A 298 20.81 -17.84 0.77
C ALA A 298 19.30 -17.49 0.71
N GLN A 299 18.92 -16.26 0.35
CA GLN A 299 17.51 -15.91 0.12
C GLN A 299 16.88 -16.73 -1.03
N LEU A 300 17.59 -16.91 -2.15
CA LEU A 300 17.11 -17.72 -3.27
C LEU A 300 16.99 -19.21 -2.89
N GLN A 301 17.94 -19.72 -2.09
CA GLN A 301 17.91 -21.07 -1.55
C GLN A 301 16.71 -21.27 -0.62
N ALA A 302 16.48 -20.33 0.30
CA ALA A 302 15.34 -20.34 1.22
C ALA A 302 13.99 -20.37 0.46
N ILE A 303 13.84 -19.57 -0.61
CA ILE A 303 12.63 -19.65 -1.47
C ILE A 303 12.53 -21.02 -2.14
N GLY A 304 13.65 -21.62 -2.57
CA GLY A 304 13.69 -22.98 -3.12
C GLY A 304 13.22 -24.04 -2.12
N GLN A 305 13.72 -23.97 -0.88
CA GLN A 305 13.32 -24.87 0.20
C GLN A 305 11.82 -24.75 0.53
N ALA A 306 11.29 -23.52 0.60
CA ALA A 306 9.87 -23.31 0.82
C ALA A 306 9.02 -23.95 -0.30
N VAL A 307 9.43 -23.82 -1.57
CA VAL A 307 8.77 -24.49 -2.70
C VAL A 307 8.84 -26.00 -2.59
N GLU A 308 9.98 -26.56 -2.19
CA GLU A 308 10.17 -28.00 -2.02
C GLU A 308 9.27 -28.56 -0.91
N ILE A 309 9.18 -27.88 0.24
CA ILE A 309 8.29 -28.27 1.33
C ILE A 309 6.84 -28.33 0.85
N LEU A 310 6.36 -27.30 0.13
CA LEU A 310 5.00 -27.28 -0.40
C LEU A 310 4.74 -28.39 -1.44
N ILE A 311 5.73 -28.71 -2.27
CA ILE A 311 5.59 -29.76 -3.29
C ILE A 311 5.57 -31.15 -2.63
N ARG A 312 6.43 -31.40 -1.65
CA ARG A 312 6.52 -32.69 -0.98
C ARG A 312 5.41 -32.93 0.03
N GLY A 313 4.98 -31.86 0.71
CA GLY A 313 4.05 -31.92 1.83
C GLY A 313 2.57 -31.84 1.44
N TYR A 314 2.27 -31.37 0.23
CA TYR A 314 0.90 -31.31 -0.29
C TYR A 314 0.80 -31.96 -1.68
N ASP A 315 -0.24 -32.76 -1.85
CA ASP A 315 -0.68 -33.30 -3.13
C ASP A 315 -0.92 -32.18 -4.15
N ARG A 316 -0.77 -32.55 -5.41
CA ARG A 316 -1.00 -31.62 -6.52
C ARG A 316 -2.45 -31.16 -6.51
N SER A 317 -2.63 -29.87 -6.25
CA SER A 317 -3.93 -29.22 -6.15
C SER A 317 -3.81 -27.76 -6.60
N ALA A 318 -4.92 -27.16 -7.02
CA ALA A 318 -4.92 -25.75 -7.45
C ALA A 318 -4.41 -24.77 -6.37
N PRO A 319 -4.78 -24.89 -5.07
CA PRO A 319 -4.25 -24.02 -4.01
C PRO A 319 -2.73 -24.13 -3.86
N ARG A 320 -2.20 -25.35 -3.84
CA ARG A 320 -0.76 -25.61 -3.74
C ARG A 320 0.00 -25.09 -4.94
N ASP A 321 -0.47 -25.34 -6.16
CA ASP A 321 0.18 -24.88 -7.39
C ASP A 321 0.15 -23.34 -7.49
N ALA A 322 -0.89 -22.68 -6.98
CA ALA A 322 -0.94 -21.22 -6.88
C ALA A 322 0.15 -20.67 -5.93
N MET A 323 0.34 -21.32 -4.76
CA MET A 323 1.35 -20.93 -3.79
C MET A 323 2.78 -21.09 -4.32
N VAL A 324 3.05 -22.24 -4.96
CA VAL A 324 4.33 -22.51 -5.63
C VAL A 324 4.60 -21.48 -6.73
N THR A 325 3.57 -21.13 -7.52
CA THR A 325 3.68 -20.10 -8.55
C THR A 325 4.00 -18.73 -7.97
N ALA A 326 3.37 -18.36 -6.85
CA ALA A 326 3.64 -17.11 -6.15
C ALA A 326 5.10 -17.03 -5.67
N LEU A 327 5.61 -18.07 -5.00
CA LEU A 327 7.01 -18.14 -4.57
C LEU A 327 8.00 -18.07 -5.74
N ARG A 328 7.69 -18.73 -6.87
CA ARG A 328 8.52 -18.65 -8.08
C ARG A 328 8.56 -17.23 -8.66
N LYS A 329 7.44 -16.50 -8.63
CA LYS A 329 7.41 -15.08 -9.03
C LYS A 329 8.26 -14.22 -8.09
N VAL A 330 8.20 -14.47 -6.78
CA VAL A 330 9.07 -13.81 -5.80
C VAL A 330 10.54 -14.07 -6.11
N ARG A 331 10.91 -15.33 -6.36
CA ARG A 331 12.27 -15.71 -6.78
C ARG A 331 12.72 -14.96 -8.04
N ALA A 332 11.88 -14.93 -9.08
CA ALA A 332 12.21 -14.26 -10.34
C ALA A 332 12.46 -12.75 -10.14
N ARG A 333 11.64 -12.09 -9.32
CA ARG A 333 11.84 -10.67 -8.95
C ARG A 333 13.13 -10.45 -8.18
N LEU A 334 13.46 -11.36 -7.25
CA LEU A 334 14.71 -11.28 -6.50
C LEU A 334 15.92 -11.40 -7.41
N VAL A 335 15.91 -12.36 -8.35
CA VAL A 335 16.97 -12.50 -9.38
C VAL A 335 17.07 -11.24 -10.23
N ALA A 336 15.95 -10.68 -10.70
CA ALA A 336 15.95 -9.45 -11.49
C ALA A 336 16.56 -8.27 -10.72
N SER A 337 16.32 -8.19 -9.40
CA SER A 337 16.91 -7.15 -8.54
C SER A 337 18.42 -7.30 -8.31
N MET A 338 19.02 -8.44 -8.66
CA MET A 338 20.46 -8.69 -8.58
C MET A 338 21.20 -8.33 -9.86
N ALA A 339 20.49 -8.18 -10.99
CA ALA A 339 21.11 -7.73 -12.22
C ALA A 339 21.69 -6.33 -11.97
N PRO A 340 22.94 -6.06 -12.39
CA PRO A 340 23.48 -4.70 -12.33
C PRO A 340 22.47 -3.81 -13.05
N ALA A 341 22.08 -2.69 -12.43
CA ALA A 341 21.27 -1.70 -13.10
C ALA A 341 21.98 -1.41 -14.41
N GLN A 342 21.41 -1.85 -15.54
CA GLN A 342 21.97 -1.50 -16.83
C GLN A 342 21.99 0.00 -16.81
N THR A 343 23.21 0.55 -16.74
CA THR A 343 23.45 1.98 -16.80
C THR A 343 22.82 2.36 -18.13
N ALA A 344 21.59 2.85 -18.10
CA ALA A 344 20.97 3.43 -19.27
C ALA A 344 21.96 4.53 -19.63
N ALA A 345 22.76 4.26 -20.68
CA ALA A 345 23.70 5.22 -21.19
C ALA A 345 22.87 6.47 -21.36
N SER A 346 23.17 7.48 -20.53
CA SER A 346 22.52 8.77 -20.67
C SER A 346 22.70 9.10 -22.15
N PRO A 347 21.62 9.30 -22.92
CA PRO A 347 21.79 9.67 -24.31
C PRO A 347 22.73 10.87 -24.28
N THR A 348 23.91 10.73 -24.87
CA THR A 348 24.83 11.84 -25.04
C THR A 348 24.02 12.88 -25.78
N ILE A 349 23.52 13.87 -25.04
CA ILE A 349 22.96 15.06 -25.62
C ILE A 349 24.19 15.75 -26.19
N THR A 350 24.51 15.41 -27.43
CA THR A 350 25.47 16.17 -28.21
C THR A 350 24.86 17.55 -28.32
N THR A 351 25.38 18.48 -27.54
CA THR A 351 25.12 19.91 -27.70
C THR A 351 25.80 20.33 -29.00
N GLU A 352 25.17 20.00 -30.13
CA GLU A 352 25.38 20.73 -31.37
C GLU A 352 24.39 21.90 -31.43
N THR A 353 24.97 23.02 -31.79
CA THR A 353 24.43 24.37 -31.78
C THR A 353 23.38 24.57 -32.88
N GLU A 354 22.25 25.19 -32.48
CA GLU A 354 21.54 26.21 -33.27
C GLU A 354 20.58 25.79 -34.43
N PRO A 355 19.75 26.70 -35.01
CA PRO A 355 18.35 26.91 -34.61
C PRO A 355 17.36 26.75 -35.79
N ALA A 356 16.46 25.76 -35.78
CA ALA A 356 15.46 25.65 -36.86
C ALA A 356 14.19 24.87 -36.51
N MET A 357 13.52 25.11 -35.38
CA MET A 357 12.16 24.60 -35.20
C MET A 357 11.25 25.61 -34.46
N ARG A 358 10.95 26.70 -35.17
CA ARG A 358 9.89 27.66 -34.81
C ARG A 358 8.79 27.77 -35.89
N ARG A 359 8.54 26.69 -36.63
CA ARG A 359 7.39 26.58 -37.54
C ARG A 359 6.89 25.14 -37.53
N LEU A 360 5.90 24.84 -36.71
CA LEU A 360 4.98 23.70 -36.91
C LEU A 360 3.85 23.71 -35.86
N PHE A 361 3.20 24.85 -35.62
CA PHE A 361 1.92 24.86 -34.89
C PHE A 361 1.10 26.11 -35.20
N HIS A 362 0.81 26.38 -36.47
CA HIS A 362 -0.30 27.25 -36.87
C HIS A 362 -0.96 26.64 -38.11
N GLY A 363 -2.20 26.18 -37.96
CA GLY A 363 -3.07 25.90 -39.10
C GLY A 363 -3.93 24.65 -38.98
N ARG A 364 -5.09 24.78 -38.33
CA ARG A 364 -6.41 24.57 -38.95
C ARG A 364 -7.49 24.46 -37.87
N ASN A 365 -8.21 25.56 -37.69
CA ASN A 365 -9.61 25.55 -37.31
C ASN A 365 -10.41 26.10 -38.49
N SER A 366 -11.63 25.57 -38.66
CA SER A 366 -12.73 26.06 -39.50
C SER A 366 -12.85 25.48 -40.92
N SER A 367 -13.78 24.53 -41.07
CA SER A 367 -14.73 24.56 -42.19
C SER A 367 -16.09 24.10 -41.69
N LEU A 368 -17.00 25.07 -41.60
CA LEU A 368 -18.44 24.90 -41.50
C LEU A 368 -18.95 24.34 -42.83
N ALA A 369 -19.70 23.23 -42.78
CA ALA A 369 -20.54 22.80 -43.89
C ALA A 369 -21.97 23.30 -43.67
N THR A 370 -22.32 24.30 -44.45
CA THR A 370 -23.67 24.78 -44.72
C THR A 370 -24.52 23.68 -45.35
N VAL A 371 -25.69 23.39 -44.79
CA VAL A 371 -26.77 22.67 -45.49
C VAL A 371 -28.03 23.53 -45.43
N ALA A 372 -28.33 24.15 -46.56
CA ALA A 372 -29.66 24.60 -47.01
C ALA A 372 -29.78 24.04 -48.43
N GLY A 373 -30.86 23.48 -48.95
CA GLY A 373 -32.26 23.33 -48.58
C GLY A 373 -32.99 22.98 -49.89
N GLY A 374 -34.07 22.19 -49.86
CA GLY A 374 -34.92 22.01 -51.05
C GLY A 374 -35.83 20.78 -51.03
N PRO A 375 -36.99 20.81 -51.71
CA PRO A 375 -38.28 20.50 -51.05
C PRO A 375 -39.12 19.39 -51.73
N MET A 376 -40.31 19.14 -51.12
CA MET A 376 -41.54 18.51 -51.63
C MET A 376 -41.43 17.10 -52.23
N TRP A 377 -42.06 16.10 -51.60
CA TRP A 377 -43.46 15.69 -51.78
C TRP A 377 -43.95 15.01 -50.50
#